data_AF-A0A7W2U558-F1
#
_entry.id   AF-A0A7W2U558-F1
#
_cell.length_a   1.000
_cell.length_b   1.000
_cell.length_c   1.000
_cell.angle_alpha   90.00
_cell.angle_beta   90.00
_cell.angle_gamma   90.00
#
_symmetry.space_group_name_H-M   'P 1'
#
loop_
_entity.id
_entity.type
_entity.pdbx_description
1 polymer ?
#
loop_
_entity_poly.entity_id
_entity_poly.type
_entity_poly.pdbx_seq_one_letter_code
_entity_poly.pdbx_strand_id
1 'polypeptide(L)'
;MTHKCVIAICPGNSVTGGPELIHQLVDSINQNGGDAKVLYYPFERDFKVPNAYSKYNVKVCNIADVQNEDYQFVIPEIATQYTNRLPGSNFHIWWLSVDNHFKYLKDDFFGKCKLFIKRIIKHKSLPLDFNQLGNYKHWVQSYYAKEFLKSKNIESNFLSDFLNEEHLNQSI
;
A
#
# COMPACT_ATOMS: atom_id res chain seq x y z
N MET A 1 20.54 -14.82 -12.30
CA MET A 1 20.04 -13.81 -11.34
C MET A 1 18.53 -13.91 -11.38
N THR A 2 17.87 -14.29 -10.28
CA THR A 2 16.40 -14.30 -10.20
C THR A 2 15.92 -12.86 -10.27
N HIS A 3 15.17 -12.51 -11.32
CA HIS A 3 14.54 -11.20 -11.43
C HIS A 3 13.40 -11.13 -10.41
N LYS A 4 13.63 -10.43 -9.29
CA LYS A 4 12.62 -10.21 -8.27
C LYS A 4 11.64 -9.15 -8.75
N CYS A 5 10.36 -9.51 -8.81
CA CYS A 5 9.28 -8.61 -9.19
C CYS A 5 8.61 -8.05 -7.92
N VAL A 6 8.35 -6.74 -7.91
CA VAL A 6 7.68 -6.05 -6.80
C VAL A 6 6.19 -5.93 -7.12
N ILE A 7 5.33 -6.34 -6.20
CA ILE A 7 3.87 -6.21 -6.34
C ILE A 7 3.36 -5.30 -5.23
N ALA A 8 2.95 -4.10 -5.59
CA ALA A 8 2.36 -3.17 -4.65
C ALA A 8 0.83 -3.28 -4.66
N ILE A 9 0.24 -3.41 -3.48
CA ILE A 9 -1.20 -3.63 -3.32
C ILE A 9 -1.90 -2.30 -3.15
N CYS A 10 -2.93 -2.05 -3.96
CA CYS A 10 -3.64 -0.76 -3.98
C CYS A 10 -5.16 -0.96 -3.95
N PRO A 11 -5.95 -0.13 -3.23
CA PRO A 11 -7.39 -0.16 -3.38
C PRO A 11 -7.79 0.28 -4.79
N GLY A 12 -8.63 -0.51 -5.47
CA GLY A 12 -9.16 -0.19 -6.79
C GLY A 12 -10.11 1.01 -6.76
N ASN A 13 -10.12 1.79 -7.85
CA ASN A 13 -10.95 3.00 -8.03
C ASN A 13 -10.82 4.05 -6.91
N SER A 14 -9.71 4.05 -6.17
CA SER A 14 -9.44 5.02 -5.10
C SER A 14 -8.45 6.07 -5.61
N VAL A 15 -8.86 7.34 -5.57
CA VAL A 15 -8.01 8.48 -5.96
C VAL A 15 -7.75 9.35 -4.73
N THR A 16 -6.68 9.06 -4.00
CA THR A 16 -6.22 9.76 -2.79
C THR A 16 -4.69 9.70 -2.68
N GLY A 17 -4.08 10.37 -1.70
CA GLY A 17 -2.61 10.40 -1.56
C GLY A 17 -1.94 9.04 -1.34
N GLY A 18 -2.59 8.12 -0.61
CA GLY A 18 -2.03 6.77 -0.38
C GLY A 18 -1.87 5.93 -1.65
N PRO A 19 -2.96 5.70 -2.42
CA PRO A 19 -2.90 5.14 -3.76
C PRO A 19 -1.91 5.86 -4.68
N GLU A 20 -1.81 7.19 -4.63
CA GLU A 20 -0.84 7.92 -5.45
C GLU A 20 0.61 7.56 -5.08
N LEU A 21 0.96 7.52 -3.80
CA LEU A 21 2.29 7.10 -3.33
C LEU A 21 2.65 5.68 -3.81
N ILE A 22 1.65 4.77 -3.84
CA ILE A 22 1.84 3.42 -4.37
C ILE A 22 2.17 3.45 -5.87
N HIS A 23 1.49 4.31 -6.63
CA HIS A 23 1.78 4.47 -8.06
C HIS A 23 3.15 5.10 -8.30
N GLN A 24 3.54 6.10 -7.51
CA GLN A 24 4.86 6.74 -7.56
C GLN A 24 5.97 5.74 -7.26
N LEU A 25 5.79 4.87 -6.26
CA LEU A 25 6.74 3.80 -5.95
C LEU A 25 6.94 2.86 -7.15
N VAL A 26 5.84 2.37 -7.72
CA VAL A 26 5.89 1.43 -8.85
C VAL A 26 6.50 2.07 -10.09
N ASP A 27 6.12 3.31 -10.39
CA ASP A 27 6.69 4.11 -11.46
C ASP A 27 8.19 4.30 -11.30
N SER A 28 8.65 4.72 -10.11
CA SER A 28 10.07 4.92 -9.84
C SER A 28 10.88 3.64 -10.01
N ILE A 29 10.38 2.49 -9.51
CA ILE A 29 11.06 1.20 -9.70
C ILE A 29 11.17 0.87 -11.20
N ASN A 30 10.08 1.06 -11.96
CA ASN A 30 10.05 0.76 -13.38
C ASN A 30 10.95 1.72 -14.19
N GLN A 31 11.00 3.00 -13.84
CA GLN A 31 11.89 3.98 -14.47
C GLN A 31 13.38 3.67 -14.23
N ASN A 32 13.71 3.03 -13.11
CA ASN A 32 15.06 2.59 -12.78
C ASN A 32 15.40 1.17 -13.31
N GLY A 33 14.61 0.63 -14.24
CA GLY A 33 14.86 -0.67 -14.89
C GLY A 33 14.44 -1.89 -14.06
N GLY A 34 13.70 -1.70 -12.97
CA GLY A 34 13.08 -2.78 -12.22
C GLY A 34 11.81 -3.34 -12.87
N ASP A 35 11.20 -4.32 -12.23
CA ASP A 35 9.88 -4.84 -12.59
C ASP A 35 8.92 -4.72 -11.40
N ALA A 36 8.08 -3.69 -11.44
CA ALA A 36 7.05 -3.43 -10.44
C ALA A 36 5.65 -3.36 -11.06
N LYS A 37 4.68 -3.91 -10.34
CA LYS A 37 3.27 -3.99 -10.75
C LYS A 37 2.36 -3.56 -9.61
N VAL A 38 1.20 -3.02 -9.97
CA VAL A 38 0.10 -2.78 -9.03
C VAL A 38 -0.90 -3.94 -9.10
N LEU A 39 -1.21 -4.50 -7.94
CA LEU A 39 -2.31 -5.45 -7.76
C LEU A 39 -3.44 -4.75 -7.01
N TYR A 40 -4.57 -4.55 -7.69
CA TYR A 40 -5.71 -3.86 -7.10
C TYR A 40 -6.60 -4.80 -6.28
N TYR A 41 -7.05 -4.34 -5.11
CA TYR A 41 -8.08 -5.02 -4.32
C TYR A 41 -9.42 -4.28 -4.32
N PRO A 42 -10.55 -4.98 -4.13
CA PRO A 42 -10.72 -6.43 -3.92
C PRO A 42 -10.34 -7.29 -5.14
N PHE A 43 -9.60 -8.39 -4.94
CA PHE A 43 -8.99 -9.19 -6.01
C PHE A 43 -9.99 -9.90 -6.95
N GLU A 44 -11.28 -9.95 -6.59
CA GLU A 44 -12.35 -10.55 -7.40
C GLU A 44 -12.81 -9.66 -8.56
N ARG A 45 -12.21 -8.47 -8.72
CA ARG A 45 -12.59 -7.51 -9.75
C ARG A 45 -11.37 -7.05 -10.51
N ASP A 46 -11.52 -6.91 -11.81
CA ASP A 46 -10.52 -6.25 -12.63
C ASP A 46 -10.58 -4.74 -12.45
N PHE A 47 -9.42 -4.13 -12.29
CA PHE A 47 -9.28 -2.68 -12.21
C PHE A 47 -8.30 -2.20 -13.27
N LYS A 48 -8.53 -0.97 -13.72
CA LYS A 48 -7.59 -0.22 -14.55
C LYS A 48 -6.95 0.87 -13.71
N VAL A 49 -5.78 1.34 -14.14
CA VAL A 49 -5.16 2.52 -13.56
C VAL A 49 -6.14 3.70 -13.68
N PRO A 50 -6.53 4.35 -12.57
CA PRO A 50 -7.35 5.56 -12.62
C PRO A 50 -6.71 6.64 -13.48
N ASN A 51 -7.51 7.43 -14.21
CA ASN A 51 -7.01 8.48 -15.09
C ASN A 51 -6.09 9.49 -14.37
N ALA A 52 -6.31 9.75 -13.07
CA ALA A 52 -5.47 10.63 -12.26
C ALA A 52 -4.02 10.13 -12.12
N TYR A 53 -3.80 8.82 -12.31
CA TYR A 53 -2.52 8.16 -12.16
C TYR A 53 -1.93 7.68 -13.49
N SER A 54 -2.53 8.09 -14.62
CA SER A 54 -2.05 7.71 -15.96
C SER A 54 -0.67 8.26 -16.30
N LYS A 55 -0.19 9.28 -15.58
CA LYS A 55 1.16 9.85 -15.72
C LYS A 55 2.27 8.92 -15.22
N TYR A 56 1.93 7.90 -14.43
CA TYR A 56 2.88 6.95 -13.84
C TYR A 56 3.03 5.70 -14.71
N ASN A 57 4.25 5.22 -14.90
CA ASN A 57 4.58 3.97 -15.61
C ASN A 57 4.22 2.76 -14.75
N VAL A 58 2.94 2.43 -14.72
CA VAL A 58 2.39 1.37 -13.88
C VAL A 58 1.83 0.24 -14.74
N LYS A 59 2.35 -0.97 -14.51
CA LYS A 59 1.76 -2.22 -14.99
C LYS A 59 0.77 -2.74 -13.96
N VAL A 60 -0.40 -3.20 -14.41
CA VAL A 60 -1.39 -3.83 -13.54
C VAL A 60 -1.31 -5.35 -13.72
N CYS A 61 -1.41 -6.09 -12.62
CA CYS A 61 -1.57 -7.55 -12.64
C CYS A 61 -2.82 -7.97 -11.89
N ASN A 62 -3.34 -9.14 -12.23
CA ASN A 62 -4.45 -9.77 -11.52
C ASN A 62 -3.94 -10.83 -10.55
N ILE A 63 -4.73 -11.16 -9.53
CA ILE A 63 -4.37 -12.19 -8.55
C ILE A 63 -4.08 -13.54 -9.22
N ALA A 64 -4.73 -13.85 -10.34
CA ALA A 64 -4.50 -15.06 -11.12
C ALA A 64 -3.09 -15.14 -11.72
N ASP A 65 -2.43 -14.00 -11.95
CA ASP A 65 -1.05 -13.91 -12.46
C ASP A 65 -0.01 -14.05 -11.34
N VAL A 66 -0.44 -13.97 -10.08
CA VAL A 66 0.41 -14.01 -8.89
C VAL A 66 0.52 -15.46 -8.40
N GLN A 67 1.31 -16.27 -9.12
CA GLN A 67 1.45 -17.71 -8.85
C GLN A 67 2.79 -18.12 -8.24
N ASN A 68 3.82 -17.26 -8.32
CA ASN A 68 5.16 -17.55 -7.81
C ASN A 68 5.38 -17.05 -6.37
N GLU A 69 6.31 -17.65 -5.64
CA GLU A 69 6.66 -17.26 -4.26
C GLU A 69 7.81 -16.22 -4.17
N ASP A 70 8.48 -15.88 -5.28
CA ASP A 70 9.64 -14.96 -5.30
C ASP A 70 9.26 -13.46 -5.50
N TYR A 71 7.97 -13.12 -5.34
CA TYR A 71 7.53 -11.73 -5.36
C TYR A 71 7.89 -11.01 -4.07
N GLN A 72 8.14 -9.69 -4.17
CA GLN A 72 8.22 -8.81 -3.01
C GLN A 72 6.93 -8.00 -2.95
N PHE A 73 6.10 -8.24 -1.93
CA PHE A 73 4.81 -7.56 -1.80
C PHE A 73 4.94 -6.31 -0.96
N VAL A 74 4.43 -5.19 -1.46
CA VAL A 74 4.30 -3.94 -0.72
C VAL A 74 2.85 -3.76 -0.34
N ILE A 75 2.55 -3.76 0.95
CA ILE A 75 1.19 -3.83 1.47
C ILE A 75 0.92 -2.60 2.34
N PRO A 76 -0.09 -1.78 2.00
CA PRO A 76 -0.50 -0.67 2.85
C PRO A 76 -0.94 -1.14 4.24
N GLU A 77 -0.77 -0.29 5.26
CA GLU A 77 -1.11 -0.60 6.65
C GLU A 77 -2.59 -0.97 6.86
N ILE A 78 -3.47 -0.53 5.95
CA ILE A 78 -4.92 -0.79 5.96
C ILE A 78 -5.33 -2.07 5.19
N ALA A 79 -4.37 -2.74 4.56
CA ALA A 79 -4.59 -3.84 3.64
C ALA A 79 -3.85 -5.13 4.08
N THR A 80 -3.38 -5.18 5.32
CA THR A 80 -2.60 -6.32 5.84
C THR A 80 -3.40 -7.61 5.88
N GLN A 81 -4.73 -7.56 5.90
CA GLN A 81 -5.60 -8.73 5.75
C GLN A 81 -5.40 -9.50 4.43
N TYR A 82 -4.88 -8.84 3.39
CA TYR A 82 -4.65 -9.48 2.09
C TYR A 82 -3.40 -10.36 2.08
N THR A 83 -2.53 -10.32 3.10
CA THR A 83 -1.35 -11.22 3.18
C THR A 83 -1.75 -12.69 3.10
N ASN A 84 -2.86 -13.08 3.74
CA ASN A 84 -3.38 -14.45 3.75
C ASN A 84 -3.88 -14.94 2.38
N ARG A 85 -3.96 -14.04 1.39
CA ARG A 85 -4.45 -14.32 0.03
C ARG A 85 -3.34 -14.27 -1.02
N LEU A 86 -2.10 -14.03 -0.60
CA LEU A 86 -0.95 -13.89 -1.48
C LEU A 86 0.02 -15.05 -1.23
N PRO A 87 0.71 -15.54 -2.26
CA PRO A 87 1.70 -16.59 -2.09
C PRO A 87 2.96 -16.08 -1.37
N GLY A 88 3.68 -17.00 -0.74
CA GLY A 88 4.96 -16.71 -0.07
C GLY A 88 4.83 -15.89 1.22
N SER A 89 5.95 -15.30 1.65
CA SER A 89 6.06 -14.61 2.94
C SER A 89 6.80 -13.27 2.87
N ASN A 90 7.18 -12.84 1.66
CA ASN A 90 7.97 -11.63 1.42
C ASN A 90 7.09 -10.37 1.44
N PHE A 91 6.54 -10.05 2.61
CA PHE A 91 5.65 -8.90 2.82
C PHE A 91 6.39 -7.73 3.46
N HIS A 92 6.26 -6.56 2.83
CA HIS A 92 6.74 -5.28 3.33
C HIS A 92 5.50 -4.42 3.62
N ILE A 93 5.20 -4.20 4.89
CA ILE A 93 4.07 -3.40 5.32
C ILE A 93 4.47 -1.92 5.29
N TRP A 94 3.84 -1.16 4.43
CA TRP A 94 4.12 0.26 4.25
C TRP A 94 3.07 1.11 4.97
N TRP A 95 3.51 1.89 5.94
CA TRP A 95 2.71 2.83 6.72
C TRP A 95 2.67 4.17 6.03
N LEU A 96 1.66 4.35 5.18
CA LEU A 96 1.40 5.57 4.43
C LEU A 96 0.79 6.66 5.32
N SER A 97 -0.04 6.27 6.29
CA SER A 97 -0.58 7.18 7.30
C SER A 97 -1.04 6.44 8.57
N VAL A 98 -0.38 6.72 9.70
CA VAL A 98 -0.75 6.14 11.01
C VAL A 98 -2.19 6.45 11.40
N ASP A 99 -2.63 7.68 11.14
CA ASP A 99 -3.99 8.10 11.50
C ASP A 99 -5.04 7.32 10.69
N ASN A 100 -4.69 6.89 9.47
CA ASN A 100 -5.57 6.09 8.62
C ASN A 100 -5.73 4.67 9.17
N HIS A 101 -4.69 4.10 9.76
CA HIS A 101 -4.75 2.84 10.50
C HIS A 101 -5.66 2.93 11.73
N PHE A 102 -5.52 3.99 12.54
CA PHE A 102 -6.38 4.19 13.72
C PHE A 102 -7.83 4.51 13.35
N LYS A 103 -8.07 5.26 12.28
CA LYS A 103 -9.42 5.51 11.73
C LYS A 103 -10.10 4.22 11.25
N TYR A 104 -9.33 3.22 10.81
CA TYR A 104 -9.86 1.91 10.48
C TYR A 104 -10.27 1.12 11.74
N LEU A 105 -9.49 1.24 12.83
CA LEU A 105 -9.81 0.60 14.12
C LEU A 105 -10.92 1.30 14.91
N LYS A 106 -11.09 2.61 14.72
CA LYS A 106 -12.06 3.48 15.43
C LYS A 106 -12.87 4.27 14.41
N ASP A 107 -13.95 3.66 13.92
CA ASP A 107 -14.81 4.16 12.85
C ASP A 107 -15.59 5.45 13.27
N ASP A 108 -15.00 6.66 13.18
CA ASP A 108 -15.74 7.93 13.07
C ASP A 108 -14.85 9.16 12.80
N PHE A 109 -14.91 9.77 11.59
CA PHE A 109 -14.97 11.25 11.46
C PHE A 109 -15.31 11.85 10.07
N PHE A 110 -14.97 11.26 8.91
CA PHE A 110 -15.14 11.96 7.61
C PHE A 110 -16.15 11.30 6.67
N GLY A 111 -17.37 11.85 6.59
CA GLY A 111 -18.53 11.29 5.89
C GLY A 111 -18.34 10.91 4.40
N LYS A 112 -17.37 11.49 3.69
CA LYS A 112 -17.02 11.07 2.31
C LYS A 112 -16.11 9.83 2.29
N CYS A 113 -15.07 9.82 3.11
CA CYS A 113 -14.20 8.64 3.28
C CYS A 113 -14.98 7.44 3.81
N LYS A 114 -15.99 7.66 4.68
CA LYS A 114 -16.80 6.59 5.29
C LYS A 114 -17.52 5.71 4.26
N LEU A 115 -17.95 6.24 3.11
CA LEU A 115 -18.57 5.44 2.04
C LEU A 115 -17.58 4.55 1.29
N PHE A 116 -16.36 5.06 1.04
CA PHE A 116 -15.29 4.32 0.38
C PHE A 116 -14.69 3.27 1.32
N ILE A 117 -14.45 3.65 2.57
CA ILE A 117 -13.97 2.78 3.65
C ILE A 117 -15.01 1.68 3.95
N LYS A 118 -16.31 2.00 4.02
CA LYS A 118 -17.38 0.97 4.13
C LYS A 118 -17.40 -0.03 2.98
N ARG A 119 -17.01 0.36 1.75
CA ARG A 119 -16.88 -0.56 0.61
C ARG A 119 -15.69 -1.50 0.76
N ILE A 120 -14.58 -1.02 1.32
CA ILE A 120 -13.41 -1.84 1.68
C ILE A 120 -13.80 -2.80 2.84
N ILE A 121 -14.49 -2.31 3.86
CA ILE A 121 -14.97 -3.09 5.03
C ILE A 121 -15.97 -4.19 4.65
N LYS A 122 -16.74 -4.03 3.55
CA LYS A 122 -17.70 -5.04 3.10
C LYS A 122 -17.04 -6.39 2.76
N HIS A 123 -15.71 -6.40 2.53
CA HIS A 123 -14.86 -7.58 2.46
C HIS A 123 -14.27 -7.86 3.85
N LYS A 124 -15.10 -8.45 4.73
CA LYS A 124 -14.92 -8.75 6.15
C LYS A 124 -13.57 -9.36 6.57
N SER A 125 -12.50 -8.59 6.65
CA SER A 125 -11.31 -8.95 7.43
C SER A 125 -10.59 -7.68 7.88
N LEU A 126 -10.44 -7.54 9.20
CA LEU A 126 -9.71 -6.43 9.83
C LEU A 126 -8.20 -6.58 9.51
N PRO A 127 -7.44 -5.46 9.43
CA PRO A 127 -5.99 -5.48 9.45
C PRO A 127 -5.46 -6.35 10.58
N LEU A 128 -4.30 -6.96 10.34
CA LEU A 128 -3.60 -7.79 11.32
C LEU A 128 -3.30 -7.00 12.60
N ASP A 129 -3.35 -7.70 13.74
CA ASP A 129 -2.97 -7.14 15.04
C ASP A 129 -1.46 -6.90 15.11
N PHE A 130 -1.03 -5.98 15.98
CA PHE A 130 0.38 -5.61 16.17
C PHE A 130 1.28 -6.80 16.51
N ASN A 131 0.76 -7.81 17.22
CA ASN A 131 1.50 -9.05 17.50
C ASN A 131 1.84 -9.84 16.23
N GLN A 132 0.95 -9.82 15.24
CA GLN A 132 1.16 -10.49 13.95
C GLN A 132 2.04 -9.64 13.03
N LEU A 133 1.96 -8.31 13.15
CA LEU A 133 2.73 -7.37 12.34
C LEU A 133 4.24 -7.49 12.58
N GLY A 134 4.69 -7.77 13.80
CA GLY A 134 6.11 -7.89 14.15
C GLY A 134 6.92 -8.91 13.33
N ASN A 135 6.26 -9.81 12.59
CA ASN A 135 6.92 -10.79 11.72
C ASN A 135 7.27 -10.24 10.32
N TYR A 136 6.83 -9.02 9.98
CA TYR A 136 7.02 -8.44 8.66
C TYR A 136 8.04 -7.30 8.66
N LYS A 137 8.55 -6.97 7.47
CA LYS A 137 9.35 -5.76 7.29
C LYS A 137 8.42 -4.56 7.23
N HIS A 138 8.79 -3.48 7.89
CA HIS A 138 7.99 -2.26 7.93
C HIS A 138 8.70 -1.08 7.28
N TRP A 139 7.94 -0.35 6.47
CA TRP A 139 8.34 0.93 5.90
C TRP A 139 7.44 2.05 6.38
N VAL A 140 7.99 3.25 6.53
CA VAL A 140 7.28 4.42 7.03
C VAL A 140 7.49 5.64 6.14
N GLN A 141 6.42 6.41 5.94
CA GLN A 141 6.46 7.66 5.18
C GLN A 141 6.93 8.86 6.02
N SER A 142 6.87 8.78 7.36
CA SER A 142 7.12 9.92 8.25
C SER A 142 7.76 9.51 9.58
N TYR A 143 8.44 10.47 10.22
CA TYR A 143 8.97 10.28 11.58
C TYR A 143 7.88 9.95 12.59
N TYR A 144 6.68 10.53 12.44
CA TYR A 144 5.52 10.18 13.24
C TYR A 144 5.17 8.69 13.14
N ALA A 145 5.15 8.13 11.92
CA ALA A 145 4.94 6.70 11.72
C ALA A 145 6.06 5.83 12.30
N LYS A 146 7.31 6.29 12.21
CA LYS A 146 8.45 5.61 12.80
C LYS A 146 8.36 5.52 14.32
N GLU A 147 8.12 6.64 14.99
CA GLU A 147 7.99 6.70 16.45
C GLU A 147 6.76 5.93 16.93
N PHE A 148 5.67 5.96 16.15
CA PHE A 148 4.50 5.14 16.42
C PHE A 148 4.83 3.64 16.45
N LEU A 149 5.49 3.11 15.41
CA LEU A 149 5.90 1.70 15.37
C LEU A 149 6.91 1.34 16.45
N LYS A 150 7.86 2.24 16.73
CA LYS A 150 8.81 2.07 17.82
C LYS A 150 8.11 1.95 19.18
N SER A 151 7.04 2.72 19.42
CA SER A 151 6.21 2.60 20.65
C SER A 151 5.50 1.24 20.77
N LYS A 152 5.41 0.49 19.67
CA LYS A 152 4.84 -0.87 19.59
C LYS A 152 5.92 -1.95 19.51
N ASN A 153 7.19 -1.60 19.72
CA ASN A 153 8.34 -2.50 19.57
C ASN A 153 8.49 -3.08 18.16
N ILE A 154 8.12 -2.32 17.14
CA ILE A 154 8.26 -2.68 15.73
C ILE A 154 9.34 -1.80 15.10
N GLU A 155 10.38 -2.44 14.56
CA GLU A 155 11.42 -1.74 13.79
C GLU A 155 10.91 -1.39 12.38
N SER A 156 11.32 -0.23 11.87
CA SER A 156 10.90 0.24 10.55
C SER A 156 11.96 1.11 9.86
N ASN A 157 11.95 1.07 8.53
CA ASN A 157 12.82 1.86 7.67
C ASN A 157 12.04 2.95 6.91
N PHE A 158 12.70 4.04 6.55
CA PHE A 158 12.05 5.10 5.76
C PHE A 158 11.89 4.70 4.30
N LEU A 159 10.74 5.09 3.74
CA LEU A 159 10.47 5.06 2.29
C LEU A 159 9.71 6.35 1.93
N SER A 160 10.35 7.51 2.08
CA SER A 160 9.69 8.83 2.10
C SER A 160 9.85 9.67 0.83
N ASP A 161 10.79 9.34 -0.05
CA ASP A 161 11.32 10.31 -1.02
C ASP A 161 10.50 10.43 -2.32
N PHE A 162 9.28 9.87 -2.36
CA PHE A 162 8.42 9.86 -3.55
C PHE A 162 7.45 11.04 -3.67
N LEU A 163 7.44 11.97 -2.72
CA LEU A 163 6.53 13.14 -2.79
C LEU A 163 6.90 14.03 -3.98
N ASN A 164 6.06 14.00 -5.03
CA ASN A 164 6.13 14.90 -6.18
C ASN A 164 6.35 16.36 -5.77
N GLU A 165 7.28 17.06 -6.44
CA GLU A 165 7.53 18.50 -6.25
C GLU A 165 6.27 19.36 -6.48
N GLU A 166 5.28 18.86 -7.22
CA GLU A 166 3.97 19.53 -7.41
C GLU A 166 3.20 19.76 -6.09
N HIS A 167 3.42 18.94 -5.04
CA HIS A 167 2.81 19.16 -3.72
C HIS A 167 3.59 20.13 -2.83
N LEU A 168 4.86 20.42 -3.15
CA LEU A 168 5.65 21.44 -2.45
C LEU A 168 5.35 22.85 -2.98
N ASN A 169 4.81 22.97 -4.20
CA ASN A 169 4.45 24.23 -4.85
C ASN A 169 3.02 24.74 -4.55
N GLN A 170 2.28 24.10 -3.65
CA GLN A 170 1.10 24.72 -3.04
C GLN A 170 1.56 25.59 -1.86
N SER A 171 2.13 26.73 -2.24
CA SER A 171 2.65 27.78 -1.38
C SER A 171 1.61 28.31 -0.40
N ILE A 172 2.07 28.46 0.86
CA ILE A 172 1.65 29.51 1.80
C ILE A 172 1.81 30.88 1.11
#